data_AF-A0A1G7U3A9-F1
#
_entry.id   AF-A0A1G7U3A9-F1
#
_cell.length_a   1.000
_cell.length_b   1.000
_cell.length_c   1.000
_cell.angle_alpha   90.00
_cell.angle_beta   90.00
_cell.angle_gamma   90.00
#
_symmetry.space_group_name_H-M   'P 1'
#
loop_
_entity.id
_entity.type
_entity.pdbx_description
1 polymer ?
#
loop_
_entity_poly.entity_id
_entity_poly.type
_entity_poly.pdbx_seq_one_letter_code
_entity_poly.pdbx_strand_id
1 'polypeptide(L)' 'MWNSDQASLPAWIQDAYDDLAPHFEDPSDELSQERARELLVTESDAIDEPADADYALDRLIDRGWLYEVDDSLRKTD' A
#
# COMPACT_ATOMS: atom_id res chain seq x y z
N MET A 1 18.85 0.11 25.09
CA MET A 1 19.13 0.97 23.91
C MET A 1 17.95 0.79 22.97
N TRP A 2 17.13 1.83 22.82
CA TRP A 2 16.04 1.84 21.85
C TRP A 2 16.55 2.35 20.50
N ASN A 3 15.85 1.94 19.43
CA ASN A 3 16.02 2.30 18.02
C ASN A 3 17.13 1.54 17.27
N SER A 4 16.81 0.33 16.84
CA SER A 4 17.53 -0.35 15.75
C SER A 4 16.57 -1.10 14.83
N ASP A 5 15.33 -0.63 14.66
CA ASP A 5 14.39 -1.21 13.68
C ASP A 5 13.35 -0.18 13.21
N GLN A 6 13.79 1.07 13.02
CA GLN A 6 13.30 1.80 11.84
C GLN A 6 13.93 1.11 10.63
N ALA A 7 13.55 -0.13 10.35
CA ALA A 7 13.86 -0.75 9.09
C ALA A 7 13.29 0.22 8.04
N SER A 8 14.18 0.93 7.35
CA SER A 8 13.80 1.77 6.23
C SER A 8 12.85 0.93 5.39
N LEU A 9 11.62 1.42 5.22
CA LEU A 9 10.67 0.78 4.31
C LEU A 9 11.44 0.45 3.03
N PRO A 10 11.38 -0.81 2.57
CA PRO A 10 12.00 -1.15 1.31
C PRO A 10 11.55 -0.13 0.27
N ALA A 11 12.48 0.40 -0.52
CA ALA A 11 12.17 1.45 -1.50
C ALA A 11 10.99 1.03 -2.39
N TRP A 12 10.93 -0.26 -2.74
CA TRP A 12 9.84 -0.84 -3.52
C TRP A 12 8.44 -0.71 -2.89
N ILE A 13 8.29 -0.65 -1.56
CA ILE A 13 6.98 -0.39 -0.91
C ILE A 13 6.58 1.07 -1.07
N GLN A 14 7.57 1.97 -1.05
CA GLN A 14 7.32 3.37 -1.33
C GLN A 14 6.97 3.58 -2.81
N ASP A 15 7.69 2.93 -3.73
CA ASP A 15 7.37 2.93 -5.16
C ASP A 15 5.95 2.39 -5.40
N ALA A 16 5.59 1.26 -4.78
CA ALA A 16 4.23 0.70 -4.83
C ALA A 16 3.16 1.70 -4.37
N TYR A 17 3.43 2.49 -3.32
CA TYR A 17 2.50 3.54 -2.90
C TYR A 17 2.45 4.70 -3.91
N ASP A 18 3.58 5.12 -4.48
CA ASP A 18 3.61 6.15 -5.52
C ASP A 18 2.83 5.73 -6.77
N ASP A 19 2.89 4.44 -7.14
CA ASP A 19 2.09 3.85 -8.23
C ASP A 19 0.60 3.78 -7.90
N LEU A 20 0.26 3.42 -6.65
CA LEU A 20 -1.12 3.25 -6.20
C LEU A 20 -1.81 4.58 -5.85
N ALA A 21 -1.07 5.55 -5.33
CA ALA A 21 -1.56 6.84 -4.90
C ALA A 21 -2.39 7.60 -5.95
N PRO A 22 -2.03 7.66 -7.25
CA PRO A 22 -2.84 8.33 -8.26
C PRO A 22 -4.19 7.65 -8.53
N HIS A 23 -4.35 6.36 -8.19
CA HIS A 23 -5.63 5.65 -8.34
C HIS A 23 -6.64 5.98 -7.24
N PHE A 24 -6.17 6.51 -6.10
CA PHE A 24 -7.04 7.11 -5.09
C PHE A 24 -7.25 8.59 -5.45
N GLU A 25 -8.21 8.87 -6.33
CA GLU A 25 -8.55 10.22 -6.80
C GLU A 25 -8.98 11.15 -5.65
N ASP A 26 -9.61 10.58 -4.62
CA ASP A 26 -10.04 11.28 -3.40
C ASP A 26 -9.57 10.54 -2.14
N PRO A 27 -9.32 11.25 -1.01
CA PRO A 27 -9.03 10.61 0.28
C PRO A 27 -10.21 9.81 0.84
N SER A 28 -11.42 10.05 0.33
CA SER A 28 -12.62 9.27 0.64
C SER A 28 -12.82 8.06 -0.28
N ASP A 29 -11.98 7.92 -1.31
CA ASP A 29 -12.08 6.83 -2.28
C ASP A 29 -11.79 5.49 -1.60
N GLU A 30 -12.66 4.53 -1.89
CA GLU A 30 -12.68 3.21 -1.27
C GLU A 30 -12.21 2.20 -2.32
N LEU A 31 -10.98 1.74 -2.19
CA LEU A 31 -10.44 0.68 -3.04
C LEU A 31 -10.46 -0.63 -2.28
N SER A 32 -11.19 -1.63 -2.76
CA SER A 32 -11.14 -2.98 -2.19
C SER A 32 -9.69 -3.48 -2.19
N GLN A 33 -9.30 -4.24 -1.16
CA GLN A 33 -7.95 -4.79 -1.06
C GLN A 33 -7.56 -5.58 -2.32
N GLU A 34 -8.49 -6.38 -2.86
CA GLU A 34 -8.29 -7.11 -4.12
C GLU A 34 -7.94 -6.17 -5.28
N ARG A 35 -8.61 -5.01 -5.38
CA ARG A 35 -8.40 -4.08 -6.48
C ARG A 35 -7.11 -3.30 -6.35
N ALA A 36 -6.78 -2.87 -5.13
CA ALA A 36 -5.48 -2.26 -4.85
C ALA A 36 -4.34 -3.23 -5.15
N ARG A 37 -4.50 -4.51 -4.78
CA ARG A 37 -3.54 -5.56 -5.12
C ARG A 37 -3.39 -5.78 -6.62
N GLU A 38 -4.50 -5.87 -7.36
CA GLU A 38 -4.45 -6.00 -8.83
C GLU A 38 -3.75 -4.82 -9.49
N LEU A 39 -4.00 -3.60 -9.01
CA LEU A 39 -3.32 -2.39 -9.49
C LEU A 39 -1.82 -2.46 -9.22
N LEU A 40 -1.42 -2.83 -7.99
CA LEU A 40 -0.01 -2.98 -7.64
C LEU A 40 0.69 -4.02 -8.51
N VAL A 41 0.08 -5.18 -8.75
CA VAL A 41 0.66 -6.24 -9.60
C VAL A 41 0.70 -5.84 -11.09
N THR A 42 -0.21 -4.97 -11.53
CA THR A 42 -0.31 -4.57 -12.94
C THR A 42 0.57 -3.35 -13.26
N GLU A 43 0.64 -2.39 -12.34
CA GLU A 43 1.27 -1.09 -12.57
C GLU A 43 2.67 -1.02 -11.94
N SER A 44 2.90 -1.70 -10.81
CA SER A 44 4.19 -1.61 -10.13
C SER A 44 5.16 -2.63 -10.69
N ASP A 45 6.21 -2.13 -11.35
CA ASP A 45 7.35 -2.92 -11.83
C ASP A 45 8.09 -3.66 -10.68
N ALA A 46 7.85 -3.26 -9.43
CA ALA A 46 8.46 -3.87 -8.26
C ALA A 46 7.65 -5.04 -7.66
N ILE A 47 6.42 -5.26 -8.13
CA ILE A 47 5.50 -6.26 -7.59
C ILE A 47 5.04 -7.17 -8.73
N ASP A 48 5.68 -8.33 -8.85
CA ASP A 48 5.25 -9.37 -9.78
C ASP A 48 4.19 -10.29 -9.16
N GLU A 49 4.24 -10.46 -7.83
CA GLU A 49 3.40 -11.42 -7.13
C GLU A 49 2.29 -10.75 -6.33
N PRO A 50 1.07 -11.32 -6.37
CA PRO A 50 -0.03 -10.84 -5.54
C PRO A 50 0.27 -10.85 -4.03
N ALA A 51 1.13 -11.78 -3.58
CA ALA A 51 1.53 -11.85 -2.18
C ALA A 51 2.41 -10.66 -1.76
N ASP A 52 3.24 -10.13 -2.68
CA ASP A 52 4.06 -8.95 -2.44
C ASP A 52 3.20 -7.68 -2.41
N ALA A 53 2.16 -7.63 -3.25
CA ALA A 53 1.13 -6.58 -3.18
C ALA A 53 0.42 -6.58 -1.82
N ASP A 54 -0.06 -7.73 -1.35
CA ASP A 54 -0.69 -7.83 -0.03
C ASP A 54 0.27 -7.39 1.10
N TYR A 55 1.54 -7.79 1.02
CA TYR A 55 2.56 -7.37 1.98
C TYR A 55 2.82 -5.85 1.94
N ALA A 56 2.86 -5.24 0.75
CA ALA A 56 3.02 -3.81 0.60
C ALA A 56 1.82 -3.06 1.20
N LEU A 57 0.59 -3.50 0.92
CA LEU A 57 -0.63 -2.91 1.46
C LEU A 57 -0.66 -2.99 2.99
N ASP A 58 -0.38 -4.16 3.57
CA ASP A 58 -0.32 -4.35 5.01
C ASP A 58 0.71 -3.41 5.66
N ARG A 59 1.87 -3.22 5.00
CA ARG A 59 2.89 -2.26 5.46
C ARG A 59 2.45 -0.80 5.37
N LEU A 60 1.70 -0.43 4.33
CA LEU A 60 1.15 0.92 4.19
C LEU A 60 0.08 1.19 5.25
N ILE A 61 -0.69 0.17 5.62
CA ILE A 61 -1.69 0.23 6.70
C ILE A 61 -1.03 0.34 8.07
N ASP A 62 -0.04 -0.52 8.36
CA ASP A 62 0.74 -0.48 9.62
C ASP A 62 1.44 0.87 9.80
N ARG A 63 1.82 1.52 8.69
CA ARG A 63 2.41 2.86 8.71
C ARG A 63 1.40 3.98 8.95
N GLY A 64 0.10 3.70 8.78
CA GLY A 64 -0.98 4.66 8.87
C GLY A 64 -1.13 5.54 7.63
N TRP A 65 -0.60 5.12 6.48
CA TRP A 65 -0.83 5.81 5.20
C TRP A 65 -2.18 5.40 4.60
N LEU A 66 -2.51 4.13 4.77
CA LEU A 66 -3.79 3.55 4.44
C LEU A 66 -4.46 3.02 5.71
N TYR A 67 -5.77 2.81 5.65
CA TYR A 67 -6.49 2.04 6.65
C TYR A 67 -7.59 1.22 5.98
N GLU A 68 -7.83 0.03 6.52
CA GLU A 68 -8.89 -0.86 6.06
C GLU A 68 -10.18 -0.58 6.85
N VAL A 69 -11.29 -0.41 6.13
CA VAL A 69 -12.65 -0.34 6.67
C VAL A 69 -13.53 -1.22 5.81
N ASP A 70 -14.21 -2.21 6.41
CA ASP A 70 -15.13 -3.10 5.70
C ASP A 70 -14.52 -3.68 4.40
N ASP A 71 -13.34 -4.32 4.50
CA ASP A 71 -12.61 -4.95 3.37
C ASP A 71 -12.13 -3.94 2.29
N SER A 72 -12.26 -2.65 2.57
CA SER A 72 -11.94 -1.57 1.65
C SER A 72 -10.86 -0.67 2.23
N LEU A 73 -9.84 -0.37 1.42
CA LEU A 73 -8.74 0.50 1.77
C LEU A 73 -9.11 1.95 1.48
N ARG A 74 -8.77 2.82 2.44
CA ARG A 74 -8.88 4.27 2.33
C ARG A 74 -7.55 4.93 2.67
N LYS A 75 -7.28 6.08 2.05
CA LYS A 75 -6.16 6.94 2.43
C LYS A 75 -6.48 7.73 3.68
N THR A 76 -5.47 7.91 4.54
CA THR A 76 -5.54 8.94 5.58
C THR A 76 -5.33 10.33 4.96
N ASP A 77 -6.08 11.33 5.42
CA ASP A 77 -5.90 12.76 5.10
C ASP A 77 -4.59 13.33 5.69
#